data_AF-A0A660ZI56-F1
#
_entry.id   AF-A0A660ZI56-F1
#
_cell.length_a   1.000
_cell.length_b   1.000
_cell.length_c   1.000
_cell.angle_alpha   90.00
_cell.angle_beta   90.00
_cell.angle_gamma   90.00
#
_symmetry.space_group_name_H-M   'P 1'
#
loop_
_entity.id
_entity.type
_entity.pdbx_description
1 polymer ?
#
loop_
_entity_poly.entity_id
_entity_poly.type
_entity_poly.pdbx_seq_one_letter_code
_entity_poly.pdbx_strand_id
1 'polypeptide(L)'
;MNGELFKQYQILIGLIQRLSERRQHTTQIYLAVNAALLTLSSFIVSKIGFETTMRTILVVAIFAVGIVICEIWHRMLKQYNVLARWRYDFLIKLESEIEGIEKFYGEERKQLESLRYKSFSELEMWLPILFKILYLLVIVFMLIRMV
;
A
#
# COMPACT_ATOMS: atom_id res chain seq x y z
N MET A 1 9.85 7.60 -37.73
CA MET A 1 9.31 8.33 -36.56
C MET A 1 8.37 7.44 -35.74
N ASN A 2 7.31 6.87 -36.33
CA ASN A 2 6.33 6.04 -35.60
C ASN A 2 6.93 4.80 -34.90
N GLY A 3 7.98 4.19 -35.46
CA GLY A 3 8.63 3.01 -34.85
C GLY A 3 9.34 3.30 -33.51
N GLU A 4 9.89 4.51 -33.32
CA GLU A 4 10.58 4.86 -32.07
C GLU A 4 9.59 5.21 -30.96
N LEU A 5 8.53 5.96 -31.30
CA LEU A 5 7.40 6.25 -30.41
C LEU A 5 6.71 4.96 -29.94
N PHE A 6 6.47 4.02 -30.86
CA PHE A 6 5.87 2.73 -30.51
C PHE A 6 6.75 1.91 -29.57
N LYS A 7 8.08 1.93 -29.76
CA LYS A 7 9.03 1.27 -28.84
C LYS A 7 8.99 1.91 -27.45
N GLN A 8 8.96 3.24 -27.36
CA GLN A 8 8.82 3.95 -26.08
C GLN A 8 7.50 3.59 -25.38
N TYR A 9 6.42 3.49 -26.15
CA TYR A 9 5.10 3.08 -25.67
C TYR A 9 5.11 1.67 -25.06
N GLN A 10 5.69 0.69 -25.77
CA GLN A 10 5.85 -0.66 -25.25
C GLN A 10 6.70 -0.71 -23.97
N ILE A 11 7.81 0.05 -23.92
CA ILE A 11 8.66 0.14 -22.73
C ILE A 11 7.87 0.71 -21.54
N LEU A 12 7.07 1.75 -21.79
CA LEU A 12 6.30 2.42 -20.75
C LEU A 12 5.19 1.53 -20.17
N ILE A 13 4.49 0.76 -21.00
CA ILE A 13 3.54 -0.26 -20.54
C ILE A 13 4.23 -1.23 -19.57
N GLY A 14 5.40 -1.75 -19.95
CA GLY A 14 6.18 -2.64 -19.08
C GLY A 14 6.64 -1.97 -17.78
N LEU A 15 6.97 -0.68 -17.80
CA LEU A 15 7.31 0.09 -16.59
C LEU A 15 6.12 0.31 -15.66
N ILE A 16 4.91 0.47 -16.21
CA ILE A 16 3.68 0.61 -15.44
C ILE A 16 3.31 -0.73 -14.79
N GLN A 17 3.38 -1.84 -15.54
CA GLN A 17 3.15 -3.18 -15.01
C GLN A 17 4.10 -3.52 -13.85
N ARG A 18 5.41 -3.33 -14.05
CA ARG A 18 6.41 -3.55 -12.98
C ARG A 18 6.17 -2.68 -11.74
N LEU A 19 5.64 -1.48 -11.91
CA LEU A 19 5.30 -0.61 -10.78
C LEU A 19 4.12 -1.18 -9.97
N SER A 20 3.11 -1.70 -10.67
CA SER A 20 1.97 -2.39 -10.05
C SER A 20 2.41 -3.63 -9.28
N GLU A 21 3.24 -4.48 -9.89
CA GLU A 21 3.81 -5.66 -9.23
C GLU A 21 4.62 -5.31 -7.98
N ARG A 22 5.49 -4.29 -8.08
CA ARG A 22 6.29 -3.81 -6.94
C ARG A 22 5.42 -3.30 -5.79
N ARG A 23 4.30 -2.64 -6.11
CA ARG A 23 3.32 -2.19 -5.13
C ARG A 23 2.64 -3.38 -4.45
N GLN A 24 2.17 -4.37 -5.20
CA GLN A 24 1.56 -5.58 -4.65
C GLN A 24 2.52 -6.35 -3.74
N HIS A 25 3.77 -6.52 -4.18
CA HIS A 25 4.83 -7.13 -3.37
C HIS A 25 5.12 -6.33 -2.09
N THR A 26 5.15 -5.00 -2.17
CA THR A 26 5.30 -4.13 -0.99
C THR A 26 4.15 -4.37 0.00
N THR A 27 2.91 -4.39 -0.46
CA THR A 27 1.73 -4.69 0.36
C THR A 27 1.83 -6.06 1.03
N GLN A 28 2.24 -7.10 0.30
CA GLN A 28 2.42 -8.45 0.86
C GLN A 28 3.48 -8.47 1.98
N ILE A 29 4.61 -7.80 1.80
CA ILE A 29 5.64 -7.67 2.84
C ILE A 29 5.06 -7.02 4.10
N TYR A 30 4.38 -5.88 3.96
CA TYR A 30 3.84 -5.18 5.13
C TYR A 30 2.75 -5.99 5.83
N LEU A 31 1.89 -6.70 5.09
CA LEU A 31 0.91 -7.61 5.69
C LEU A 31 1.60 -8.72 6.50
N ALA A 32 2.64 -9.34 5.96
CA ALA A 32 3.40 -10.38 6.65
C ALA A 32 4.07 -9.84 7.93
N VAL A 33 4.67 -8.65 7.87
CA VAL A 33 5.27 -7.99 9.04
C VAL A 33 4.23 -7.71 10.12
N ASN A 34 3.07 -7.14 9.76
CA ASN A 34 2.01 -6.86 10.72
C ASN A 34 1.43 -8.16 11.34
N ALA A 35 1.29 -9.22 10.56
CA ALA A 35 0.86 -10.53 11.06
C ALA A 35 1.89 -11.16 12.02
N ALA A 36 3.19 -10.99 11.74
CA ALA A 36 4.26 -11.44 12.62
C ALA A 36 4.26 -10.67 13.95
N LEU A 37 4.09 -9.33 13.92
CA LEU A 37 3.97 -8.51 15.13
C LEU A 37 2.76 -8.93 15.98
N LEU A 38 1.61 -9.17 15.35
CA LEU A 38 0.41 -9.65 16.04
C LEU A 38 0.64 -11.02 16.68
N THR A 39 1.22 -11.97 15.95
CA THR A 39 1.54 -13.31 16.46
C THR A 39 2.51 -13.23 17.64
N LEU A 40 3.58 -12.44 17.51
CA LEU A 40 4.56 -12.24 18.57
C LEU A 40 3.92 -11.63 19.83
N SER A 41 3.07 -10.60 19.66
CA SER A 41 2.38 -9.96 20.79
C SER A 41 1.43 -10.94 21.50
N SER A 42 0.67 -11.74 20.74
CA SER A 42 -0.22 -12.78 21.28
C SER A 42 0.56 -13.84 22.06
N PHE A 43 1.73 -14.25 21.55
CA PHE A 43 2.61 -15.20 22.24
C PHE A 43 3.13 -14.64 23.56
N ILE A 44 3.57 -13.38 23.58
CA ILE A 44 4.02 -12.70 24.81
C ILE A 44 2.91 -12.64 25.86
N VAL A 45 1.67 -12.36 25.43
CA VAL A 45 0.51 -12.26 26.33
C VAL A 45 0.09 -13.63 26.89
N SER A 46 0.16 -14.70 26.09
CA SER A 46 -0.42 -16.00 26.43
C SER A 46 0.57 -17.04 26.98
N LYS A 47 1.86 -16.94 26.67
CA LYS A 47 2.84 -17.99 26.95
C LYS A 47 4.01 -17.56 27.82
N ILE A 48 4.25 -16.25 27.99
CA ILE A 48 5.41 -15.77 28.75
C ILE A 48 4.97 -15.32 30.14
N GLY A 49 5.54 -15.95 31.17
CA GLY A 49 5.31 -15.65 32.59
C GLY A 49 5.99 -14.37 33.07
N PHE A 50 5.95 -13.29 32.27
CA PHE A 50 6.46 -11.99 32.71
C PHE A 50 5.56 -11.37 33.79
N GLU A 51 6.19 -10.63 34.69
CA GLU A 51 5.54 -9.62 35.54
C GLU A 51 4.59 -8.75 34.70
N THR A 52 3.42 -8.43 35.26
CA THR A 52 2.34 -7.76 34.50
C THR A 52 2.79 -6.43 33.90
N THR A 53 3.58 -5.64 34.61
CA THR A 53 4.12 -4.36 34.13
C THR A 53 5.10 -4.55 32.97
N MET A 54 6.04 -5.49 33.08
CA MET A 54 7.02 -5.76 32.03
C MET A 54 6.34 -6.25 30.74
N ARG A 55 5.35 -7.14 30.89
CA ARG A 55 4.53 -7.63 29.76
C ARG A 55 3.82 -6.47 29.05
N THR A 56 3.18 -5.57 29.79
CA THR A 56 2.49 -4.41 29.23
C THR A 56 3.45 -3.51 28.46
N ILE A 57 4.61 -3.17 29.04
CA ILE A 57 5.61 -2.32 28.41
C ILE A 57 6.10 -2.93 27.08
N LEU A 58 6.44 -4.23 27.08
CA LEU A 58 6.90 -4.92 25.87
C LEU A 58 5.85 -4.93 24.75
N VAL A 59 4.60 -5.24 25.11
CA VAL A 59 3.50 -5.27 24.14
C VAL A 59 3.23 -3.88 23.57
N VAL A 60 3.20 -2.84 24.42
CA VAL A 60 3.04 -1.44 23.98
C VAL A 60 4.18 -1.02 23.05
N ALA A 61 5.43 -1.39 23.37
CA ALA A 61 6.58 -1.11 22.53
C ALA A 61 6.47 -1.76 21.14
N ILE A 62 6.07 -3.04 21.08
CA ILE A 62 5.84 -3.76 19.81
C ILE A 62 4.76 -3.06 18.96
N PHE A 63 3.64 -2.70 19.58
CA PHE A 63 2.56 -2.01 18.86
C PHE A 63 2.94 -0.59 18.42
N ALA A 64 3.76 0.12 19.20
CA ALA A 64 4.31 1.41 18.78
C ALA A 64 5.19 1.28 17.53
N VAL A 65 6.04 0.27 17.46
CA VAL A 65 6.81 -0.06 16.25
C VAL A 65 5.87 -0.41 15.09
N GLY A 66 4.82 -1.18 15.34
CA GLY A 66 3.79 -1.49 14.35
C GLY A 66 3.10 -0.26 13.75
N ILE A 67 2.82 0.76 14.57
CA ILE A 67 2.25 2.04 14.10
C ILE A 67 3.21 2.74 13.14
N VAL A 68 4.50 2.81 13.48
CA VAL A 68 5.52 3.41 12.61
C VAL A 68 5.60 2.65 11.28
N ILE A 69 5.57 1.32 11.31
CA ILE A 69 5.56 0.48 10.11
C ILE A 69 4.33 0.76 9.24
N CYS A 70 3.15 0.92 9.84
CA CYS A 70 1.92 1.29 9.12
C CYS A 70 2.03 2.67 8.46
N GLU A 71 2.66 3.65 9.11
CA GLU A 71 2.90 4.98 8.52
C GLU A 71 3.87 4.92 7.32
N ILE A 72 4.93 4.11 7.42
CA ILE A 72 5.86 3.91 6.31
C ILE A 72 5.14 3.23 5.14
N TRP A 73 4.35 2.18 5.41
CA TRP A 73 3.56 1.49 4.41
C TRP A 73 2.60 2.45 3.68
N HIS A 74 1.86 3.25 4.44
CA HIS A 74 0.93 4.22 3.86
C HIS A 74 1.65 5.23 2.94
N ARG A 75 2.81 5.75 3.37
CA ARG A 75 3.63 6.67 2.55
C ARG A 75 4.11 6.00 1.26
N MET A 76 4.54 4.74 1.33
CA MET A 76 4.95 3.97 0.15
C MET A 76 3.79 3.81 -0.85
N LEU A 77 2.59 3.44 -0.38
CA LEU A 77 1.40 3.33 -1.24
C LEU A 77 1.06 4.67 -1.91
N LYS A 78 1.16 5.77 -1.16
CA LYS A 78 0.93 7.12 -1.70
C LYS A 78 1.94 7.47 -2.80
N GLN A 79 3.22 7.14 -2.62
CA GLN A 79 4.26 7.37 -3.62
C GLN A 79 4.02 6.53 -4.88
N TYR A 80 3.69 5.25 -4.74
CA TYR A 80 3.34 4.40 -5.87
C TYR A 80 2.13 4.95 -6.64
N ASN A 81 1.10 5.43 -5.95
CA ASN A 81 -0.07 6.06 -6.56
C ASN A 81 0.29 7.30 -7.39
N VAL A 82 1.13 8.19 -6.84
CA VAL A 82 1.56 9.40 -7.55
C VAL A 82 2.36 9.04 -8.79
N LEU A 83 3.32 8.12 -8.67
CA LEU A 83 4.15 7.71 -9.80
C LEU A 83 3.37 6.96 -10.88
N ALA A 84 2.41 6.11 -10.48
CA ALA A 84 1.55 5.39 -11.39
C ALA A 84 0.68 6.34 -12.21
N ARG A 85 0.04 7.32 -11.55
CA ARG A 85 -0.74 8.36 -12.25
C ARG A 85 0.10 9.10 -13.27
N TRP A 86 1.28 9.60 -12.87
CA TRP A 86 2.16 10.33 -13.77
C TRP A 86 2.59 9.51 -15.00
N ARG A 87 2.95 8.23 -14.80
CA ARG A 87 3.31 7.34 -15.92
C ARG A 87 2.13 7.04 -16.84
N TYR A 88 0.94 6.89 -16.27
CA TYR A 88 -0.28 6.62 -17.03
C TYR A 88 -0.75 7.86 -17.81
N ASP A 89 -0.61 9.06 -17.25
CA ASP A 89 -0.83 10.33 -17.96
C ASP A 89 0.11 10.44 -19.18
N PHE A 90 1.40 10.13 -18.97
CA PHE A 90 2.38 10.15 -20.04
C PHE A 90 2.11 9.08 -21.11
N LEU A 91 1.63 7.90 -20.71
CA LEU A 91 1.23 6.82 -21.63
C LEU A 91 0.11 7.26 -22.57
N ILE A 92 -0.94 7.87 -22.02
CA ILE A 92 -2.08 8.36 -22.82
C ILE A 92 -1.64 9.48 -23.78
N LYS A 93 -0.75 10.36 -23.31
CA LYS A 93 -0.18 11.39 -24.18
C LYS A 93 0.57 10.75 -25.35
N LEU A 94 1.45 9.79 -25.08
CA LEU A 94 2.23 9.10 -26.10
C LEU A 94 1.34 8.30 -27.07
N GLU A 95 0.32 7.62 -26.54
CA GLU A 95 -0.70 6.91 -27.33
C GLU A 95 -1.41 7.85 -28.32
N SER A 96 -1.66 9.10 -27.92
CA SER A 96 -2.31 10.11 -28.77
C SER A 96 -1.43 10.63 -29.91
N GLU A 97 -0.10 10.49 -29.80
CA GLU A 97 0.89 10.95 -30.79
C GLU A 97 1.23 9.86 -31.83
N ILE A 98 0.86 8.60 -31.58
CA ILE A 98 1.11 7.48 -32.50
C ILE A 98 -0.03 7.38 -33.52
N GLU A 99 0.27 7.62 -34.79
CA GLU A 99 -0.70 7.45 -35.87
C GLU A 99 -1.04 5.96 -36.09
N GLY A 100 -2.34 5.67 -36.21
CA GLY A 100 -2.84 4.32 -36.52
C GLY A 100 -2.96 3.37 -35.33
N ILE A 101 -2.66 3.81 -34.09
CA ILE A 101 -2.95 3.03 -32.88
C ILE A 101 -4.36 3.34 -32.36
N GLU A 102 -5.01 2.33 -31.81
CA GLU A 102 -6.23 2.52 -31.04
C GLU A 102 -5.90 3.19 -29.70
N LYS A 103 -6.67 4.23 -29.32
CA LYS A 103 -6.45 5.03 -28.10
C LYS A 103 -7.03 4.36 -26.86
N PHE A 104 -6.65 3.10 -26.66
CA PHE A 104 -7.23 2.22 -25.65
C PHE A 104 -7.15 2.82 -24.24
N TYR A 105 -5.97 3.26 -23.80
CA TYR A 105 -5.80 3.78 -22.44
C TYR A 105 -6.48 5.15 -22.25
N GLY A 106 -6.52 5.96 -23.31
CA GLY A 106 -7.32 7.18 -23.32
C GLY A 106 -8.81 6.94 -23.12
N GLU A 107 -9.38 5.96 -23.84
CA GLU A 107 -10.80 5.59 -23.72
C GLU A 107 -11.11 4.88 -22.40
N GLU A 108 -10.23 4.00 -21.92
CA GLU A 108 -10.33 3.36 -20.62
C GLU A 108 -10.48 4.39 -19.50
N ARG A 109 -9.61 5.43 -19.50
CA ARG A 109 -9.71 6.50 -18.50
C ARG A 109 -11.06 7.20 -18.54
N LYS A 110 -11.53 7.61 -19.72
CA LYS A 110 -12.83 8.29 -19.87
C LYS A 110 -13.98 7.43 -19.35
N GLN A 111 -13.93 6.13 -19.64
CA GLN A 111 -14.95 5.19 -19.18
C GLN A 111 -14.92 5.01 -17.66
N LEU A 112 -13.74 4.91 -17.06
CA LEU A 112 -13.61 4.80 -15.60
C LEU A 112 -14.08 6.10 -14.89
N GLU A 113 -13.79 7.26 -15.47
CA GLU A 113 -14.26 8.56 -14.97
C GLU A 113 -15.79 8.68 -15.04
N SER A 114 -16.41 8.26 -16.14
CA SER A 114 -17.88 8.29 -16.31
C SER A 114 -18.59 7.37 -15.31
N LEU A 115 -17.95 6.25 -14.95
CA LEU A 115 -18.44 5.30 -13.95
C LEU A 115 -18.15 5.75 -12.50
N ARG A 116 -17.48 6.91 -12.29
CA ARG A 116 -16.97 7.34 -10.97
C ARG A 116 -16.21 6.22 -10.25
N TYR A 117 -15.46 5.44 -11.02
CA TYR A 117 -14.80 4.24 -10.55
C TYR A 117 -13.78 4.58 -9.46
N LYS A 118 -13.97 4.01 -8.27
CA LYS A 118 -12.98 4.05 -7.21
C LYS A 118 -11.93 3.00 -7.47
N SER A 119 -10.70 3.44 -7.68
CA SER A 119 -9.59 2.53 -7.96
C SER A 119 -9.36 1.56 -6.80
N PHE A 120 -8.96 0.33 -7.10
CA PHE A 120 -8.44 -0.62 -6.11
C PHE A 120 -7.35 -0.01 -5.22
N SER A 121 -6.66 1.02 -5.73
CA SER A 121 -5.65 1.75 -4.99
C SER A 121 -6.16 2.48 -3.75
N GLU A 122 -7.45 2.87 -3.73
CA GLU A 122 -8.08 3.49 -2.57
C GLU A 122 -8.28 2.48 -1.44
N LEU A 123 -8.74 1.26 -1.77
CA LEU A 123 -8.94 0.19 -0.80
C LEU A 123 -7.63 -0.22 -0.13
N GLU A 124 -6.54 -0.34 -0.89
CA GLU A 124 -5.24 -0.65 -0.32
C GLU A 124 -4.69 0.43 0.61
N MET A 125 -5.03 1.71 0.38
CA MET A 125 -4.62 2.80 1.27
C MET A 125 -5.33 2.74 2.64
N TRP A 126 -6.47 2.05 2.73
CA TRP A 126 -7.16 1.84 4.01
C TRP A 126 -6.52 0.76 4.88
N LEU A 127 -5.80 -0.20 4.29
CA LEU A 127 -5.20 -1.31 5.06
C LEU A 127 -4.22 -0.83 6.15
N PRO A 128 -3.21 0.02 5.86
CA PRO A 128 -2.33 0.53 6.91
C PRO A 128 -3.08 1.31 8.01
N ILE A 129 -4.15 2.02 7.64
CA ILE A 129 -4.97 2.79 8.59
C ILE A 129 -5.70 1.83 9.54
N LEU A 130 -6.26 0.74 9.02
CA LEU A 130 -6.94 -0.27 9.80
C LEU A 130 -6.01 -0.91 10.84
N PHE A 131 -4.80 -1.33 10.42
CA PHE A 131 -3.80 -1.87 11.34
C PHE A 131 -3.36 -0.85 12.39
N LYS A 132 -3.15 0.40 11.99
CA LYS A 132 -2.80 1.48 12.93
C LYS A 132 -3.88 1.68 13.99
N ILE A 133 -5.17 1.71 13.59
CA ILE A 133 -6.29 1.83 14.52
C ILE A 133 -6.31 0.63 15.48
N LEU A 134 -6.15 -0.59 14.95
CA LEU A 134 -6.07 -1.80 15.77
C LEU A 134 -4.96 -1.70 16.83
N TYR A 135 -3.77 -1.25 16.45
CA TYR A 135 -2.64 -1.08 17.35
C TYR A 135 -2.89 -0.03 18.42
N LEU A 136 -3.50 1.11 18.06
CA LEU A 136 -3.89 2.13 19.02
C LEU A 136 -4.91 1.61 20.04
N LEU A 137 -5.93 0.87 19.59
CA LEU A 137 -6.94 0.27 20.47
C LEU A 137 -6.31 -0.69 21.49
N VAL A 138 -5.36 -1.53 21.05
CA VAL A 138 -4.68 -2.48 21.94
C VAL A 138 -3.79 -1.75 22.95
N ILE A 139 -3.07 -0.70 22.54
CA ILE A 139 -2.27 0.11 23.46
C ILE A 139 -3.16 0.75 24.53
N VAL A 140 -4.26 1.39 24.12
CA VAL A 140 -5.20 2.03 25.06
C VAL A 140 -5.77 1.01 26.04
N PHE A 141 -6.20 -0.15 25.54
CA PHE A 141 -6.72 -1.23 26.39
C PHE A 141 -5.70 -1.73 27.42
N MET A 142 -4.44 -1.93 27.01
CA MET A 142 -3.38 -2.39 27.90
C MET A 142 -3.02 -1.35 28.96
N LEU A 143 -3.03 -0.05 28.61
CA LEU A 143 -2.78 1.03 29.56
C LEU A 143 -3.89 1.13 30.61
N ILE A 144 -5.17 1.01 30.20
CA ILE A 144 -6.30 1.01 31.14
C ILE A 144 -6.21 -0.16 32.12
N ARG A 145 -5.75 -1.34 31.67
CA ARG A 145 -5.60 -2.52 32.53
C ARG A 145 -4.39 -2.42 33.49
N MET A 146 -3.45 -1.52 33.21
CA MET A 146 -2.24 -1.35 34.02
C MET A 146 -2.43 -0.34 35.16
N VAL A 147 -3.32 0.63 34.98
CA VAL A 147 -3.79 1.57 36.01
C VAL A 147 -4.76 0.87 36.96
#